data_AF-A0AAU8DI41-F1
#
_entry.id   AF-A0AAU8DI41-F1
#
_cell.length_a   1.000
_cell.length_b   1.000
_cell.length_c   1.000
_cell.angle_alpha   90.00
_cell.angle_beta   90.00
_cell.angle_gamma   90.00
#
_symmetry.space_group_name_H-M   'P 1'
#
loop_
_entity.id
_entity.type
_entity.pdbx_description
1 polymer ?
#
loop_
_entity_poly.entity_id
_entity_poly.type
_entity_poly.pdbx_seq_one_letter_code
_entity_poly.pdbx_strand_id
1 'polypeptide(L)'
;MFSNRRDIEVASAGTNHDADTPLTADLVSWADIIFVMEKVHRAKLQKRFKTSLKKARIVCLDIPDNYEFMDPALVRLLEARVPRYLG
;
A
#
# COMPACT_ATOMS: atom_id res chain seq x y z
N MET A 1 8.51 -9.51 2.57
CA MET A 1 7.43 -10.43 3.01
C MET A 1 6.65 -10.95 1.81
N PHE A 2 5.80 -10.14 1.16
CA PHE A 2 4.99 -10.60 0.01
C PHE A 2 5.76 -10.79 -1.31
N SER A 3 6.97 -10.23 -1.42
CA SER A 3 7.82 -10.31 -2.62
C SER A 3 8.29 -11.72 -3.00
N ASN A 4 8.14 -12.72 -2.13
CA ASN A 4 8.52 -14.11 -2.42
C ASN A 4 7.39 -14.93 -3.06
N ARG A 5 6.20 -14.35 -3.23
CA ARG A 5 5.08 -14.98 -3.93
C ARG A 5 5.30 -14.89 -5.44
N ARG A 6 5.06 -16.00 -6.15
CA ARG A 6 5.24 -16.07 -7.62
C ARG A 6 4.02 -15.60 -8.39
N ASP A 7 2.89 -15.47 -7.72
CA ASP A 7 1.59 -15.14 -8.31
C ASP A 7 1.25 -13.64 -8.24
N ILE A 8 2.09 -12.84 -7.56
CA ILE A 8 1.92 -11.40 -7.45
C ILE A 8 3.26 -10.68 -7.61
N GLU A 9 3.22 -9.48 -8.16
CA GLU A 9 4.32 -8.53 -8.10
C GLU A 9 4.03 -7.48 -7.02
N VAL A 10 5.04 -7.09 -6.24
CA VAL A 10 4.83 -6.23 -5.06
C VAL A 10 5.87 -5.11 -5.03
N ALA A 11 5.38 -3.88 -4.79
CA ALA A 11 6.20 -2.71 -4.51
C ALA A 11 5.67 -1.98 -3.26
N SER A 12 6.55 -1.27 -2.56
CA SER A 12 6.21 -0.40 -1.43
C SER A 12 6.68 1.02 -1.68
N ALA A 13 5.89 2.01 -1.28
CA ALA A 13 6.24 3.42 -1.39
C ALA A 13 5.61 4.26 -0.28
N GLY A 14 6.30 5.32 0.14
CA GLY A 14 5.83 6.27 1.13
C GLY A 14 4.96 7.38 0.53
N THR A 15 3.93 7.79 1.27
CA THR A 15 3.01 8.85 0.80
C THR A 15 3.55 10.27 0.99
N ASN A 16 4.61 10.44 1.78
CA ASN A 16 5.27 11.73 1.99
C ASN A 16 6.39 11.95 0.96
N HIS A 17 6.76 13.21 0.72
CA HIS A 17 7.77 13.56 -0.30
C HIS A 17 9.20 13.24 0.13
N ASP A 18 9.43 13.16 1.43
CA ASP A 18 10.69 12.86 2.11
C ASP A 18 10.86 11.36 2.41
N ALA A 19 9.94 10.51 1.94
CA ALA A 19 10.10 9.07 2.07
C ALA A 19 11.27 8.58 1.21
N ASP A 20 12.05 7.63 1.72
CA ASP A 20 13.18 7.00 1.02
C ASP A 20 12.78 6.47 -0.37
N THR A 21 11.56 5.94 -0.48
CA THR A 21 10.94 5.56 -1.76
C THR A 21 9.61 6.29 -1.89
N PRO A 22 9.57 7.49 -2.47
CA PRO A 22 8.35 8.27 -2.57
C PRO A 22 7.38 7.65 -3.57
N LEU A 23 6.09 7.77 -3.28
CA LEU A 23 5.04 7.31 -4.18
C LEU A 23 5.01 8.15 -5.46
N THR A 24 5.05 7.47 -6.61
CA THR A 24 5.02 8.08 -7.95
C THR A 24 3.75 7.72 -8.72
N ALA A 25 3.44 8.50 -9.76
CA ALA A 25 2.29 8.23 -10.63
C ALA A 25 2.42 6.90 -11.38
N ASP A 26 3.65 6.48 -11.70
CA ASP A 26 3.93 5.23 -12.41
C ASP A 26 3.64 4.02 -11.52
N LEU A 27 4.06 4.04 -10.25
CA LEU A 27 3.73 3.00 -9.27
C LEU A 27 2.21 2.87 -9.09
N VAL A 28 1.51 4.00 -9.02
CA VAL A 28 0.04 4.02 -8.89
C VAL A 28 -0.64 3.46 -10.13
N SER A 29 -0.10 3.75 -11.32
CA SER A 29 -0.68 3.30 -12.59
C SER A 29 -0.40 1.83 -12.89
N TRP A 30 0.72 1.31 -12.38
CA TRP A 30 1.12 -0.10 -12.48
C TRP A 30 0.30 -1.00 -11.57
N ALA A 31 -0.09 -0.53 -10.38
CA ALA A 31 -0.75 -1.36 -9.38
C ALA A 31 -2.23 -1.68 -9.73
N ASP A 32 -2.59 -2.96 -9.73
CA ASP A 32 -4.00 -3.40 -9.75
C ASP A 32 -4.70 -3.15 -8.40
N ILE A 33 -3.94 -3.31 -7.31
CA ILE A 33 -4.41 -3.10 -5.94
C ILE A 33 -3.38 -2.31 -5.14
N ILE A 34 -3.86 -1.30 -4.40
CA ILE A 34 -3.04 -0.47 -3.53
C ILE A 34 -3.55 -0.61 -2.11
N PHE A 35 -2.72 -1.16 -1.23
CA PHE A 35 -2.99 -1.24 0.19
C PHE A 35 -2.47 0.02 0.90
N VAL A 36 -3.33 0.63 1.71
CA VAL A 36 -2.96 1.75 2.57
C VAL A 36 -3.28 1.41 4.02
N MET A 37 -2.46 1.88 4.95
CA MET A 37 -2.64 1.58 6.37
C MET A 37 -3.88 2.28 6.93
N GLU A 38 -4.02 3.58 6.64
CA GLU A 38 -5.07 4.43 7.21
C GLU A 38 -5.88 5.18 6.15
N LYS A 39 -7.07 5.66 6.53
CA LYS A 39 -7.96 6.44 5.66
C LYS A 39 -7.30 7.74 5.17
N VAL A 40 -6.42 8.34 5.98
CA VAL A 40 -5.68 9.55 5.59
C VAL A 40 -4.73 9.28 4.41
N HIS A 41 -4.09 8.11 4.36
CA HIS A 41 -3.25 7.70 3.23
C HIS A 41 -4.08 7.52 1.95
N ARG A 42 -5.27 6.92 2.06
CA ARG A 42 -6.22 6.86 0.93
C ARG A 42 -6.57 8.25 0.40
N ALA A 43 -6.90 9.18 1.30
CA ALA A 43 -7.26 10.54 0.91
C ALA A 43 -6.09 11.27 0.22
N LYS A 44 -4.86 11.16 0.75
CA LYS A 44 -3.65 11.70 0.13
C LYS A 44 -3.42 11.12 -1.28
N LEU A 45 -3.54 9.80 -1.42
CA LEU A 45 -3.40 9.08 -2.68
C LEU A 45 -4.43 9.56 -3.71
N GLN A 46 -5.71 9.61 -3.34
CA GLN A 46 -6.79 10.08 -4.21
C GLN A 46 -6.65 11.54 -4.61
N LYS A 47 -6.17 12.41 -3.71
CA LYS A 47 -5.96 13.83 -3.99
C LYS A 47 -4.79 14.04 -4.97
N ARG A 48 -3.67 13.35 -4.77
CA ARG A 48 -2.43 13.56 -5.54
C ARG A 48 -2.40 12.80 -6.88
N PHE A 49 -2.99 11.60 -6.93
CA PHE A 49 -2.83 10.66 -8.04
C PHE A 49 -4.16 10.25 -8.68
N LYS A 50 -5.19 11.09 -8.56
CA LYS A 50 -6.55 10.82 -9.10
C LYS A 50 -6.56 10.32 -10.54
N THR A 51 -5.71 10.91 -11.39
CA THR A 51 -5.62 10.59 -12.83
C THR A 51 -4.95 9.24 -13.09
N SER A 52 -4.04 8.81 -12.22
CA SER A 52 -3.31 7.53 -12.28
C SER A 52 -4.10 6.37 -11.69
N LEU A 53 -5.03 6.64 -10.76
CA LEU A 53 -5.83 5.64 -10.05
C LEU A 53 -6.93 4.96 -10.88
N LYS A 54 -7.00 5.18 -12.19
CA LYS A 54 -8.16 4.75 -13.01
C LYS A 54 -8.43 3.25 -12.97
N LYS A 55 -7.39 2.43 -12.76
CA LYS A 55 -7.47 0.96 -12.75
C LYS A 55 -7.30 0.35 -11.36
N ALA A 56 -6.59 1.04 -10.47
CA ALA A 56 -6.19 0.51 -9.17
C ALA A 56 -7.36 0.48 -8.17
N ARG A 57 -7.58 -0.66 -7.52
CA ARG A 57 -8.44 -0.75 -6.33
C ARG A 57 -7.66 -0.32 -5.09
N ILE A 58 -8.16 0.68 -4.37
CA ILE A 58 -7.55 1.09 -3.09
C ILE A 58 -8.23 0.36 -1.93
N VAL A 59 -7.45 -0.35 -1.12
CA VAL A 59 -7.89 -1.03 0.10
C VAL A 59 -7.23 -0.38 1.32
N CYS A 60 -8.06 0.15 2.22
CA CYS A 60 -7.61 0.62 3.52
C CYS A 60 -7.62 -0.56 4.50
N LEU A 61 -6.46 -0.88 5.06
CA LEU A 61 -6.32 -1.98 6.02
C LEU A 61 -6.80 -1.59 7.41
N ASP A 62 -6.93 -0.30 7.73
CA ASP A 62 -7.33 0.21 9.07
C ASP A 62 -6.31 -0.24 10.14
N ILE A 63 -5.03 -0.03 9.83
CA ILE A 63 -3.88 -0.31 10.68
C ILE A 63 -3.29 1.06 11.08
N PRO A 64 -3.19 1.38 12.38
CA PRO A 64 -2.60 2.64 12.83
C PRO A 64 -1.09 2.71 12.57
N ASP A 65 -0.56 3.90 12.31
CA ASP A 65 0.87 4.16 12.10
C ASP A 65 1.66 4.28 13.43
N ASN A 66 1.57 3.24 14.28
CA ASN A 66 2.24 3.19 15.58
C ASN A 66 3.22 2.01 15.71
N TYR A 67 3.77 1.57 14.57
CA TYR A 67 4.67 0.43 14.47
C TYR A 67 6.04 0.88 14.01
N GLU A 68 7.09 0.30 14.58
CA GLU A 68 8.44 0.49 14.07
C GLU A 68 8.65 -0.23 12.74
N PHE A 69 9.73 0.11 12.05
CA PHE A 69 10.10 -0.55 10.81
C PHE A 69 10.23 -2.06 11.02
N MET A 70 9.43 -2.83 10.26
CA MET A 70 9.38 -4.30 10.33
C MET A 70 8.94 -4.87 11.69
N ASP A 71 8.18 -4.11 12.49
CA ASP A 71 7.59 -4.60 13.73
C ASP A 71 6.84 -5.94 13.49
N PRO A 72 7.16 -7.02 14.22
CA PRO A 72 6.50 -8.31 14.08
C PRO A 72 4.98 -8.25 14.22
N ALA A 73 4.43 -7.34 15.04
CA ALA A 73 3.00 -7.15 15.20
C ALA A 73 2.36 -6.58 13.93
N LEU A 74 3.03 -5.62 13.27
CA LEU A 74 2.61 -5.08 11.98
C LEU A 74 2.65 -6.17 10.90
N VAL A 75 3.74 -6.93 10.84
CA VAL A 75 3.88 -8.04 9.87
C VAL A 75 2.70 -8.98 10.00
N ARG A 76 2.41 -9.47 11.21
CA ARG A 76 1.27 -10.36 11.47
C ARG A 76 -0.08 -9.80 11.05
N LEU A 77 -0.32 -8.50 11.25
CA LEU A 77 -1.55 -7.84 10.80
C LEU A 77 -1.66 -7.84 9.28
N LEU A 78 -0.55 -7.56 8.59
CA LEU A 78 -0.50 -7.60 7.13
C LEU A 78 -0.75 -9.02 6.60
N GLU A 79 -0.11 -10.06 7.18
CA GLU A 79 -0.34 -11.45 6.74
C GLU A 79 -1.79 -11.89 6.97
N ALA A 80 -2.46 -11.38 8.00
CA ALA A 80 -3.85 -11.74 8.29
C ALA A 80 -4.90 -10.99 7.44
N ARG A 81 -4.60 -9.76 7.01
CA ARG A 81 -5.55 -8.89 6.30
C ARG A 81 -5.35 -8.90 4.79
N VAL A 82 -4.12 -8.83 4.29
CA VAL A 82 -3.82 -8.70 2.86
C VAL A 82 -4.34 -9.88 2.02
N PRO A 83 -4.15 -11.16 2.42
CA PRO A 83 -4.60 -12.29 1.61
C PRO A 83 -6.11 -12.34 1.35
N ARG A 84 -6.94 -11.65 2.16
CA ARG A 84 -8.39 -11.58 1.92
C ARG A 84 -8.77 -10.78 0.68
N TYR A 85 -7.84 -10.00 0.16
CA TYR A 85 -8.05 -9.14 -1.00
C TYR A 85 -7.26 -9.59 -2.23
N LEU A 86 -6.39 -10.58 -2.06
CA LEU A 86 -5.69 -11.28 -3.13
C LEU A 86 -6.53 -12.54 -3.38
N GLY A 87 -7.17 -12.63 -4.54
CA GLY A 87 -8.21 -13.64 -4.85
C GLY A 87 -7.80 -15.09 -4.59
#